data_AF-A0A7V6NFN7-F1
#
_entry.id   AF-A0A7V6NFN7-F1
#
_cell.length_a   1.000
_cell.length_b   1.000
_cell.length_c   1.000
_cell.angle_alpha   90.00
_cell.angle_beta   90.00
_cell.angle_gamma   90.00
#
_symmetry.space_group_name_H-M   'P 1'
#
loop_
_entity.id
_entity.type
_entity.pdbx_description
1 polymer ?
#
loop_
_entity_poly.entity_id
_entity_poly.type
_entity_poly.pdbx_seq_one_letter_code
_entity_poly.pdbx_strand_id
1 'polypeptide(L)'
;MSTRTHTDPQPFNALTVPLQGTNLIEASAGTGKTYSIALMVLRLVLEQGRPLREILMVTFTNAAVAELEVRIRLFDITINICP
;
A
#
# COMPACT_ATOMS: atom_id res chain seq x y z
N MET A 1 -22.64 13.54 -15.37
CA MET A 1 -23.15 13.02 -14.08
C MET A 1 -22.55 11.64 -13.87
N SER A 2 -21.43 11.53 -13.15
CA SER A 2 -20.80 10.23 -12.86
C SER A 2 -21.39 9.71 -11.56
N THR A 3 -22.17 8.63 -11.65
CA THR A 3 -22.84 7.95 -10.55
C THR A 3 -21.78 7.37 -9.61
N ARG A 4 -21.78 7.80 -8.34
CA ARG A 4 -21.05 7.12 -7.27
C ARG A 4 -21.70 5.76 -7.08
N THR A 5 -21.16 4.72 -7.69
CA THR A 5 -21.51 3.33 -7.36
C THR A 5 -21.03 3.07 -5.94
N HIS A 6 -21.95 3.03 -4.99
CA HIS A 6 -21.69 2.50 -3.66
C HIS A 6 -21.56 0.98 -3.80
N THR A 7 -20.34 0.51 -4.09
CA THR A 7 -20.03 -0.92 -4.15
C THR A 7 -19.98 -1.47 -2.74
N ASP A 8 -20.70 -2.56 -2.47
CA ASP A 8 -20.63 -3.23 -1.17
C ASP A 8 -19.19 -3.63 -0.85
N PRO A 9 -18.71 -3.41 0.39
CA PRO A 9 -17.33 -3.68 0.76
C PRO A 9 -17.00 -5.15 0.53
N GLN A 10 -16.06 -5.39 -0.38
CA GLN A 10 -15.54 -6.72 -0.67
C GLN A 10 -14.43 -7.07 0.33
N PRO A 11 -14.21 -8.37 0.61
CA PRO A 11 -13.08 -8.80 1.41
C PRO A 11 -11.77 -8.27 0.83
N PHE A 12 -11.03 -7.50 1.63
CA PHE A 12 -9.76 -6.93 1.20
C PHE A 12 -8.67 -8.01 1.10
N ASN A 13 -7.99 -8.06 -0.05
CA ASN A 13 -6.79 -8.86 -0.25
C ASN A 13 -5.70 -8.00 -0.89
N ALA A 14 -4.63 -7.75 -0.13
CA ALA A 14 -3.53 -6.88 -0.55
C ALA A 14 -2.79 -7.40 -1.81
N LEU A 15 -2.84 -8.70 -2.10
CA LEU A 15 -2.20 -9.31 -3.27
C LEU A 15 -3.02 -9.20 -4.55
N THR A 16 -4.33 -8.96 -4.45
CA THR A 16 -5.23 -8.94 -5.62
C THR A 16 -5.97 -7.64 -5.79
N VAL A 17 -5.93 -6.73 -4.79
CA VAL A 17 -6.55 -5.40 -4.93
C VAL A 17 -6.00 -4.69 -6.16
N PRO A 18 -6.85 -4.09 -7.01
CA PRO A 18 -6.41 -3.32 -8.17
C PRO A 18 -5.52 -2.16 -7.73
N LEU A 19 -4.43 -1.93 -8.45
CA LEU A 19 -3.48 -0.84 -8.17
C LEU A 19 -3.72 0.40 -9.04
N GLN A 20 -4.92 0.53 -9.60
CA GLN A 20 -5.35 1.67 -10.42
C GLN A 20 -6.67 2.25 -9.89
N GLY A 21 -6.91 3.52 -10.20
CA GLY A 21 -8.09 4.23 -9.72
C GLY A 21 -8.02 4.51 -8.22
N THR A 22 -9.20 4.61 -7.60
CA THR A 22 -9.34 4.91 -6.18
C THR A 22 -9.90 3.70 -5.45
N ASN A 23 -9.16 3.20 -4.46
CA ASN A 23 -9.64 2.14 -3.57
C ASN A 23 -9.85 2.71 -2.16
N LEU A 24 -11.03 2.45 -1.59
CA LEU A 24 -11.30 2.71 -0.17
C LEU A 24 -11.18 1.38 0.58
N ILE A 25 -10.26 1.31 1.54
CA ILE A 25 -10.02 0.11 2.34
C ILE A 25 -10.34 0.46 3.80
N GLU A 26 -11.34 -0.23 4.36
CA GLU A 26 -11.71 -0.11 5.76
C GLU A 26 -11.03 -1.21 6.57
N ALA A 27 -10.49 -0.86 7.74
CA ALA A 27 -9.71 -1.80 8.55
C ALA A 27 -9.73 -1.45 10.05
N SER A 28 -10.20 -2.39 10.88
CA SER A 28 -10.24 -2.28 12.34
C SER A 28 -8.84 -2.32 12.98
N ALA A 29 -8.73 -1.95 14.27
CA ALA A 29 -7.47 -2.07 15.00
C ALA A 29 -6.94 -3.52 14.95
N GLY A 30 -5.62 -3.68 14.81
CA GLY A 30 -4.98 -5.01 14.79
C GLY A 30 -5.07 -5.80 13.48
N THR A 31 -5.75 -5.31 12.43
CA THR A 31 -5.91 -6.06 11.16
C THR A 31 -4.76 -5.91 10.16
N GLY A 32 -3.56 -5.52 10.62
CA GLY A 32 -2.38 -5.45 9.75
C GLY A 32 -2.36 -4.30 8.73
N LYS A 33 -3.09 -3.19 8.96
CA LYS A 33 -3.12 -2.01 8.07
C LYS A 33 -1.75 -1.59 7.51
N THR A 34 -0.76 -1.43 8.39
CA THR A 34 0.59 -1.01 8.01
C THR A 34 1.25 -2.04 7.08
N TYR A 35 1.03 -3.33 7.33
CA TYR A 35 1.53 -4.41 6.48
C TYR A 35 0.87 -4.38 5.11
N SER A 36 -0.45 -4.22 5.05
CA SER A 36 -1.21 -4.09 3.81
C SER A 36 -0.74 -2.92 2.95
N ILE A 37 -0.50 -1.75 3.56
CA ILE A 37 0.02 -0.57 2.86
C ILE A 37 1.42 -0.86 2.29
N ALA A 38 2.32 -1.43 3.08
CA ALA A 38 3.67 -1.75 2.62
C ALA A 38 3.65 -2.76 1.46
N LEU A 39 2.75 -3.76 1.51
CA LEU A 39 2.58 -4.72 0.41
C LEU A 39 2.04 -4.05 -0.86
N MET A 40 1.08 -3.12 -0.75
CA MET A 40 0.60 -2.36 -1.91
C MET A 40 1.72 -1.53 -2.56
N VAL A 41 2.57 -0.88 -1.76
CA VAL A 41 3.75 -0.16 -2.25
C VAL A 41 4.72 -1.10 -2.96
N LEU A 42 5.00 -2.26 -2.35
CA LEU A 42 5.86 -3.28 -2.93
C LEU A 42 5.33 -3.74 -4.30
N ARG A 43 4.03 -4.00 -4.41
CA ARG A 43 3.40 -4.38 -5.68
C ARG A 43 3.45 -3.26 -6.71
N LEU A 44 3.30 -1.99 -6.33
CA LEU A 44 3.48 -0.87 -7.26
C LEU A 44 4.91 -0.83 -7.82
N VAL A 45 5.93 -1.09 -6.99
CA VAL A 45 7.32 -1.13 -7.43
C VAL A 45 7.58 -2.35 -8.32
N LEU A 46 7.20 -3.55 -7.88
CA LEU A 46 7.52 -4.81 -8.56
C LEU A 46 6.64 -5.11 -9.77
N GLU A 47 5.33 -4.90 -9.67
CA GLU A 47 4.37 -5.26 -10.74
C GLU A 47 4.22 -4.15 -11.78
N GLN A 48 4.31 -2.88 -11.36
CA GLN A 48 4.15 -1.74 -12.28
C GLN A 48 5.45 -1.00 -12.60
N GLY A 49 6.59 -1.40 -12.01
CA GLY A 49 7.87 -0.71 -12.21
C GLY A 49 7.88 0.73 -11.72
N ARG A 50 6.96 1.10 -10.80
CA ARG A 50 6.86 2.47 -10.29
C ARG A 50 8.01 2.73 -9.32
N PRO A 51 8.89 3.70 -9.60
CA PRO A 51 9.96 4.03 -8.66
C PRO A 51 9.36 4.62 -7.39
N LEU A 52 9.94 4.32 -6.22
CA LEU A 52 9.44 4.80 -4.92
C LEU A 52 9.23 6.32 -4.87
N ARG A 53 10.04 7.09 -5.59
CA ARG A 53 9.91 8.56 -5.69
C ARG A 53 8.57 9.04 -6.28
N GLU A 54 7.87 8.18 -7.03
CA GLU A 54 6.55 8.47 -7.62
C GLU A 54 5.39 8.06 -6.70
N ILE A 55 5.68 7.48 -5.53
CA ILE A 55 4.67 6.97 -4.59
C ILE A 55 4.62 7.90 -3.38
N LEU A 56 3.48 8.59 -3.21
CA LEU A 56 3.22 9.41 -2.02
C LEU A 56 2.43 8.61 -0.99
N MET A 57 2.98 8.47 0.22
CA MET A 57 2.26 7.96 1.38
C MET A 57 2.08 9.05 2.41
N VAL A 58 0.89 9.12 2.98
CA VAL A 58 0.52 10.08 4.03
C VAL A 58 -0.11 9.35 5.20
N THR A 59 0.21 9.78 6.41
CA THR A 59 -0.34 9.23 7.67
C THR A 59 -0.46 10.34 8.71
N PHE A 60 -1.18 10.07 9.80
CA PHE A 60 -1.55 11.08 10.79
C PHE A 60 -0.38 11.49 11.71
N THR A 61 0.58 10.60 11.94
CA THR A 61 1.66 10.84 12.92
C THR A 61 3.05 10.63 12.31
N ASN A 62 4.03 11.42 12.76
CA ASN A 62 5.43 11.27 12.35
C ASN A 62 6.00 9.90 12.74
N ALA A 63 5.55 9.31 13.85
CA ALA A 63 5.95 7.96 14.25
C ALA A 63 5.51 6.90 13.23
N ALA A 64 4.29 7.02 12.69
CA ALA A 64 3.80 6.12 11.64
C ALA A 64 4.54 6.33 10.31
N VAL A 65 4.93 7.57 9.99
CA VAL A 65 5.79 7.85 8.82
C VAL A 65 7.12 7.11 8.96
N ALA A 66 7.80 7.25 10.10
CA ALA A 66 9.09 6.61 10.35
C ALA A 66 8.99 5.07 10.30
N GLU A 67 7.92 4.49 10.87
CA GLU A 67 7.71 3.04 10.81
C GLU A 67 7.54 2.53 9.37
N LEU A 68 6.71 3.21 8.56
CA LEU A 68 6.51 2.85 7.16
C LEU A 68 7.81 2.98 6.34
N GLU A 69 8.57 4.05 6.57
CA GLU A 69 9.82 4.31 5.88
C GLU A 69 10.87 3.21 6.16
N VAL A 70 10.99 2.76 7.41
CA VAL A 70 11.85 1.63 7.79
C VAL A 70 11.39 0.35 7.11
N ARG A 71 10.08 0.04 7.13
CA ARG A 71 9.54 -1.18 6.50
C ARG A 71 9.80 -1.21 5.00
N ILE A 72 9.60 -0.11 4.29
CA ILE A 72 9.80 -0.04 2.84
C ILE A 72 11.28 -0.16 2.49
N ARG A 73 12.16 0.51 3.24
CA ARG A 73 13.62 0.34 3.06
C ARG A 73 14.06 -1.10 3.24
N LEU A 74 13.52 -1.81 4.24
CA LEU A 74 13.82 -3.23 4.45
C LEU A 74 13.41 -4.07 3.24
N PHE A 75 12.26 -3.80 2.62
CA PHE A 75 11.84 -4.49 1.40
C PHE A 75 12.71 -4.14 0.19
N ASP A 76 13.00 -2.87 -0.04
CA ASP A 76 13.83 -2.40 -1.17
C ASP A 76 15.25 -2.98 -1.10
N ILE A 77 15.86 -2.99 0.09
CA ILE A 77 17.16 -3.63 0.32
C ILE A 77 17.07 -5.14 0.07
N THR A 78 16.00 -5.79 0.55
CA THR A 78 15.81 -7.24 0.33
C THR A 78 15.67 -7.57 -1.16
N ILE A 79 14.94 -6.75 -1.93
CA ILE A 79 14.81 -6.92 -3.38
C ILE A 79 16.14 -6.72 -4.09
N ASN A 80 16.93 -5.72 -3.69
CA ASN A 80 18.19 -5.39 -4.36
C ASN A 80 19.37 -6.31 -3.95
N ILE A 81 19.18 -7.17 -2.94
CA ILE A 81 20.16 -8.16 -2.46
C ILE A 81 19.80 -9.59 -2.89
N CYS A 82 18.50 -9.89 -3.10
CA CYS A 82 18.10 -11.16 -3.71
C CYS A 82 18.38 -11.12 -5.22
N PRO A 83 19.25 -12.01 -5.76
CA PRO A 83 19.58 -12.06 -7.18
C PRO A 83 18.41 -12.49 -8.06
#